data_AF-A0A4Y2Q803-F1
#
_entry.id   AF-A0A4Y2Q803-F1
#
_cell.length_a   1.000
_cell.length_b   1.000
_cell.length_c   1.000
_cell.angle_alpha   90.00
_cell.angle_beta   90.00
_cell.angle_gamma   90.00
#
_symmetry.space_group_name_H-M   'P 1'
#
loop_
_entity.id
_entity.type
_entity.pdbx_description
1 polymer ?
#
loop_
_entity_poly.entity_id
_entity_poly.type
_entity_poly.pdbx_seq_one_letter_code
_entity_poly.pdbx_strand_id
1 'polypeptide(L)'
;MVGISQTGVQRFFSLSKIGRAKTALLITNPLMNFLFLSACLHGIIMYAVYFKCDPILNSSETGLTNHDQIVPYFLVSKFHSIPGLTGLSVAGIFSGSLTTISSVLNSLATVTVIDFVHPIFQSLESNEKKSLLLAKGLALAYGAICICIALALTKISSLAQVGFLFHNTFEGPSLAIFTIGVMTRIGFGKSVLFSLLPGFAITQWIGFSSLFSGYNEPPLPLNTSMCSSTFNLTYDYSASEVSNIISPSTTLSPASQRSEQSSHPTRFKISESCGKALDEEN
;
A
#
# COMPACT_ATOMS: atom_id res chain seq x y z
N MET A 1 1.78 11.37 11.53
CA MET A 1 2.14 11.07 10.12
C MET A 1 3.51 11.65 9.71
N VAL A 2 3.66 12.57 8.74
CA VAL A 2 4.87 12.63 7.85
C VAL A 2 6.24 12.84 8.55
N GLY A 3 6.30 13.49 9.70
CA GLY A 3 7.55 13.66 10.47
C GLY A 3 7.96 12.46 11.35
N ILE A 4 7.09 11.45 11.46
CA ILE A 4 7.24 10.26 12.32
C ILE A 4 7.44 9.00 11.47
N SER A 5 6.86 8.95 10.26
CA SER A 5 7.07 7.83 9.35
C SER A 5 8.45 7.89 8.71
N GLN A 6 9.22 6.80 8.82
CA GLN A 6 10.58 6.69 8.26
C GLN A 6 10.63 7.08 6.79
N THR A 7 9.63 6.66 6.00
CA THR A 7 9.46 7.03 4.58
C THR A 7 9.42 8.55 4.36
N GLY A 8 8.77 9.31 5.26
CA GLY A 8 8.69 10.77 5.20
C GLY A 8 10.03 11.40 5.57
N VAL A 9 10.62 10.94 6.67
CA VAL A 9 11.94 11.38 7.17
C VAL A 9 13.02 11.23 6.08
N GLN A 10 13.15 10.03 5.50
CA GLN A 10 14.11 9.74 4.42
C GLN A 10 13.95 10.67 3.20
N ARG A 11 12.69 10.93 2.80
CA ARG A 11 12.38 11.83 1.67
C ARG A 11 12.74 13.29 1.97
N PHE A 12 12.63 13.74 3.22
CA PHE A 12 13.05 15.10 3.60
C PHE A 12 14.57 15.25 3.73
N PHE A 13 15.27 14.25 4.27
CA PHE A 13 16.75 14.27 4.32
C PHE A 13 17.39 14.21 2.92
N SER A 14 16.67 13.68 1.93
CA SER A 14 17.08 13.70 0.51
C SER A 14 17.03 15.09 -0.16
N LEU A 15 16.56 16.15 0.54
CA LEU A 15 16.44 17.51 -0.01
C LEU A 15 17.58 18.42 0.44
N SER A 16 18.38 18.90 -0.52
CA SER A 16 19.58 19.71 -0.29
C SER A 16 19.41 21.06 0.42
N LYS A 17 18.18 21.52 0.70
CA LYS A 17 17.90 22.78 1.42
C LYS A 17 16.65 22.63 2.30
N ILE A 18 16.76 23.00 3.58
CA ILE A 18 15.65 23.00 4.55
C ILE A 18 14.42 23.81 4.08
N GLY A 19 14.63 24.88 3.31
CA GLY A 19 13.54 25.63 2.67
C GLY A 19 12.70 24.77 1.72
N ARG A 20 13.34 23.92 0.90
CA ARG A 20 12.64 23.00 0.00
C ARG A 20 11.86 21.94 0.78
N ALA A 21 12.40 21.43 1.89
CA ALA A 21 11.68 20.51 2.77
C ALA A 21 10.43 21.16 3.40
N LYS A 22 10.53 22.41 3.87
CA LYS A 22 9.37 23.18 4.35
C LYS A 22 8.32 23.39 3.27
N THR A 23 8.70 23.80 2.06
CA THR A 23 7.77 23.96 0.92
C THR A 23 7.13 22.62 0.53
N ALA A 24 7.91 21.54 0.47
CA ALA A 24 7.39 20.21 0.16
C ALA A 24 6.37 19.74 1.20
N LEU A 25 6.62 19.96 2.50
CA LEU A 25 5.67 19.64 3.57
C LEU A 25 4.39 20.47 3.47
N LEU A 26 4.51 21.79 3.21
CA LEU A 26 3.38 22.71 3.05
C LEU A 26 2.50 22.42 1.82
N ILE A 27 3.07 21.85 0.75
CA ILE A 27 2.30 21.38 -0.42
C ILE A 27 1.71 19.98 -0.17
N THR A 28 2.47 19.07 0.45
CA THR A 28 2.04 17.68 0.67
C THR A 28 0.86 17.58 1.62
N ASN A 29 0.83 18.38 2.69
CA ASN A 29 -0.24 18.32 3.70
C ASN A 29 -1.65 18.61 3.13
N PRO A 30 -1.94 19.76 2.49
CA PRO A 30 -3.25 20.02 1.90
C PRO A 30 -3.59 19.05 0.75
N LEU A 31 -2.59 18.61 -0.03
CA LEU A 31 -2.80 17.61 -1.08
C LEU A 31 -3.29 16.27 -0.52
N MET A 32 -2.70 15.77 0.56
CA MET A 32 -3.14 14.53 1.21
C MET A 32 -4.55 14.67 1.82
N ASN A 33 -4.88 15.82 2.42
CA ASN A 33 -6.22 16.10 2.93
C ASN A 33 -7.26 16.14 1.78
N PHE A 34 -6.93 16.78 0.64
CA PHE A 34 -7.79 16.80 -0.54
C PHE A 34 -8.02 15.40 -1.12
N LEU A 35 -6.97 14.57 -1.23
CA LEU A 35 -7.08 13.19 -1.70
C LEU A 35 -7.94 12.33 -0.76
N PHE A 36 -7.81 12.50 0.56
CA PHE A 36 -8.64 11.81 1.55
C PHE A 36 -10.12 12.21 1.43
N LEU A 37 -10.41 13.52 1.39
CA LEU A 37 -11.78 14.03 1.18
C LEU A 37 -12.38 13.54 -0.15
N SER A 38 -11.59 13.49 -1.22
CA SER A 38 -12.00 12.91 -2.50
C SER A 38 -12.36 11.43 -2.37
N ALA A 39 -11.57 10.63 -1.65
CA ALA A 39 -11.89 9.22 -1.40
C ALA A 39 -13.20 9.04 -0.61
N CYS A 40 -13.44 9.86 0.41
CA CYS A 40 -14.71 9.87 1.15
C CYS A 40 -15.90 10.22 0.25
N LEU A 41 -15.76 11.22 -0.63
CA LEU A 41 -16.81 11.60 -1.60
C LEU A 41 -17.10 10.46 -2.60
N HIS A 42 -16.08 9.75 -3.08
CA HIS A 42 -16.29 8.55 -3.91
C HIS A 42 -17.08 7.47 -3.16
N GLY A 43 -16.79 7.22 -1.88
CA GLY A 43 -17.58 6.30 -1.05
C GLY A 43 -19.06 6.68 -0.93
N ILE A 44 -19.35 7.97 -0.74
CA ILE A 44 -20.74 8.50 -0.70
C ILE A 44 -21.44 8.33 -2.05
N ILE A 45 -20.74 8.56 -3.17
CA ILE A 45 -21.27 8.37 -4.53
C ILE A 45 -21.58 6.89 -4.80
N MET A 46 -20.69 5.98 -4.40
CA MET A 46 -20.90 4.52 -4.51
C MET A 46 -22.16 4.10 -3.74
N TYR A 47 -22.31 4.55 -2.49
CA TYR A 47 -23.50 4.29 -1.68
C TYR A 47 -24.77 4.84 -2.35
N ALA A 48 -24.76 6.08 -2.84
CA ALA A 48 -25.91 6.67 -3.52
C ALA A 48 -26.32 5.92 -4.80
N VAL A 49 -25.38 5.29 -5.52
CA VAL A 49 -25.66 4.46 -6.70
C VAL A 49 -26.22 3.08 -6.34
N TYR A 50 -25.71 2.44 -5.28
CA TYR A 50 -26.06 1.06 -4.91
C TYR A 50 -27.14 0.93 -3.82
N PHE A 51 -27.56 2.03 -3.18
CA PHE A 51 -28.60 2.04 -2.12
C PHE A 51 -29.91 1.31 -2.47
N LYS A 52 -30.29 1.24 -3.76
CA LYS A 52 -31.52 0.59 -4.26
C LYS A 52 -31.32 -0.80 -4.87
N CYS A 53 -30.07 -1.21 -5.06
CA CYS A 53 -29.69 -2.58 -5.44
C CYS A 53 -28.20 -2.77 -5.13
N ASP A 54 -27.91 -3.43 -4.02
CA ASP A 54 -26.54 -3.74 -3.62
C ASP A 54 -26.01 -4.95 -4.41
N PRO A 55 -24.90 -4.82 -5.17
CA PRO A 55 -24.31 -5.92 -5.92
C PRO A 55 -23.80 -7.06 -5.02
N ILE A 56 -23.57 -6.83 -3.72
CA ILE A 56 -23.09 -7.82 -2.76
C ILE A 56 -24.26 -8.64 -2.18
N LEU A 57 -25.43 -8.01 -1.99
CA LEU A 57 -26.66 -8.74 -1.62
C LEU A 57 -27.18 -9.60 -2.77
N ASN A 58 -26.98 -9.19 -4.02
CA ASN A 58 -27.25 -10.01 -5.21
C ASN A 58 -25.98 -10.74 -5.72
N SER A 59 -25.24 -11.37 -4.80
CA SER A 59 -24.04 -12.16 -5.11
C SER A 59 -24.31 -13.30 -6.11
N SER A 60 -25.56 -13.74 -6.27
CA SER A 60 -26.03 -14.71 -7.27
C SER A 60 -25.88 -14.26 -8.73
N GLU A 61 -26.06 -12.96 -9.04
CA GLU A 61 -25.87 -12.44 -10.41
C GLU A 61 -24.52 -11.75 -10.59
N THR A 62 -23.86 -11.28 -9.52
CA THR A 62 -22.61 -10.50 -9.62
C THR A 62 -21.34 -11.29 -9.31
N GLY A 63 -21.43 -12.39 -8.56
CA GLY A 63 -20.29 -13.14 -8.02
C GLY A 63 -19.49 -12.43 -6.92
N LEU A 64 -19.89 -11.22 -6.48
CA LEU A 64 -19.16 -10.47 -5.46
C LEU A 64 -19.36 -11.09 -4.07
N THR A 65 -18.25 -11.34 -3.36
CA THR A 65 -18.26 -11.89 -2.00
C THR A 65 -17.79 -10.90 -0.94
N ASN A 66 -16.98 -9.90 -1.30
CA ASN A 66 -16.32 -8.98 -0.35
C ASN A 66 -16.51 -7.52 -0.74
N HIS A 67 -16.72 -6.64 0.26
CA HIS A 67 -16.86 -5.19 0.03
C HIS A 67 -15.65 -4.54 -0.65
N ASP A 68 -14.44 -5.05 -0.41
CA ASP A 68 -13.19 -4.56 -1.03
C ASP A 68 -13.20 -4.68 -2.59
N GLN A 69 -14.10 -5.49 -3.16
CA GLN A 69 -14.23 -5.70 -4.62
C GLN A 69 -15.18 -4.69 -5.31
N ILE A 70 -15.93 -3.87 -4.56
CA ILE A 70 -17.00 -3.03 -5.12
C ILE A 70 -16.48 -1.90 -6.04
N VAL A 71 -15.28 -1.38 -5.77
CA VAL A 71 -14.70 -0.27 -6.56
C VAL A 71 -14.22 -0.75 -7.94
N PRO A 72 -13.44 -1.85 -8.08
CA PRO A 72 -13.21 -2.49 -9.39
C PRO A 72 -14.51 -2.84 -10.13
N TYR A 73 -15.51 -3.39 -9.44
CA TYR A 73 -16.79 -3.74 -10.03
C TYR A 73 -17.51 -2.52 -10.64
N PHE A 74 -17.64 -1.42 -9.87
CA PHE A 74 -18.19 -0.15 -10.38
C PHE A 74 -17.44 0.38 -11.60
N LEU A 75 -16.10 0.30 -11.60
CA LEU A 75 -15.27 0.75 -12.72
C LEU A 75 -15.54 -0.04 -14.01
N VAL A 76 -15.82 -1.35 -13.90
CA VAL A 76 -16.26 -2.18 -15.04
C VAL A 76 -17.71 -1.84 -15.41
N SER A 77 -18.65 -1.92 -14.47
CA SER A 77 -20.09 -1.79 -14.74
C SER A 77 -20.55 -0.41 -15.23
N LYS A 78 -19.86 0.68 -14.87
CA LYS A 78 -20.28 2.05 -15.22
C LYS A 78 -19.46 2.72 -16.32
N PHE A 79 -18.21 2.31 -16.55
CA PHE A 79 -17.34 2.92 -17.57
C PHE A 79 -17.06 2.03 -18.79
N HIS A 80 -17.69 0.85 -18.91
CA HIS A 80 -17.56 -0.02 -20.08
C HIS A 80 -17.77 0.72 -21.43
N SER A 81 -18.68 1.71 -21.47
CA SER A 81 -18.94 2.54 -22.64
C SER A 81 -17.78 3.45 -23.09
N ILE A 82 -16.70 3.57 -22.30
CA ILE A 82 -15.52 4.36 -22.63
C ILE A 82 -14.30 3.43 -22.71
N PRO A 83 -13.89 2.99 -23.93
CA PRO A 83 -12.81 2.02 -24.08
C PRO A 83 -11.49 2.55 -23.49
N GLY A 84 -10.80 1.69 -22.76
CA GLY A 84 -9.53 2.01 -22.10
C GLY A 84 -9.63 2.72 -20.75
N LEU A 85 -10.75 3.37 -20.41
CA LEU A 85 -10.87 4.14 -19.15
C LEU A 85 -10.78 3.23 -17.92
N THR A 86 -11.53 2.12 -17.90
CA THR A 86 -11.46 1.12 -16.82
C THR A 86 -10.02 0.56 -16.65
N GLY A 87 -9.31 0.33 -17.75
CA GLY A 87 -7.90 -0.12 -17.73
C GLY A 87 -6.96 0.93 -17.13
N LEU A 88 -7.14 2.20 -17.49
CA LEU A 88 -6.37 3.32 -16.94
C LEU A 88 -6.62 3.48 -15.43
N SER A 89 -7.87 3.36 -14.96
CA SER A 89 -8.22 3.41 -13.54
C SER A 89 -7.58 2.25 -12.76
N VAL A 90 -7.65 1.02 -13.28
CA VAL A 90 -7.05 -0.17 -12.65
C VAL A 90 -5.51 -0.05 -12.61
N ALA A 91 -4.87 0.41 -13.69
CA ALA A 91 -3.44 0.68 -13.71
C ALA A 91 -3.03 1.77 -12.71
N GLY A 92 -3.86 2.81 -12.54
CA GLY A 92 -3.66 3.86 -11.53
C GLY A 92 -3.70 3.32 -10.09
N ILE A 93 -4.66 2.44 -9.78
CA ILE A 93 -4.76 1.76 -8.48
C ILE A 93 -3.49 0.95 -8.20
N PHE A 94 -3.10 0.06 -9.12
CA PHE A 94 -1.90 -0.76 -8.95
C PHE A 94 -0.61 0.08 -8.81
N SER A 95 -0.48 1.17 -9.57
CA SER A 95 0.65 2.10 -9.47
C SER A 95 0.73 2.78 -8.10
N GLY A 96 -0.40 3.24 -7.56
CA GLY A 96 -0.48 3.83 -6.21
C GLY A 96 -0.13 2.84 -5.10
N SER A 97 -0.70 1.63 -5.17
CA SER A 97 -0.39 0.54 -4.24
C SER A 97 1.09 0.14 -4.28
N LEU A 98 1.65 -0.08 -5.48
CA LEU A 98 3.05 -0.49 -5.66
C LEU A 98 4.03 0.60 -5.18
N THR A 99 3.74 1.87 -5.48
CA THR A 99 4.53 3.02 -4.99
C THR A 99 4.58 3.05 -3.45
N THR A 100 3.45 2.75 -2.81
CA THR A 100 3.34 2.71 -1.35
C THR A 100 4.08 1.51 -0.76
N ILE A 101 3.85 0.29 -1.28
CA ILE A 101 4.51 -0.94 -0.85
C ILE A 101 6.03 -0.84 -1.00
N SER A 102 6.53 -0.41 -2.16
CA SER A 102 7.96 -0.21 -2.41
C SER A 102 8.59 0.76 -1.41
N SER A 103 7.89 1.85 -1.09
CA SER A 103 8.35 2.84 -0.11
C SER A 103 8.40 2.30 1.33
N VAL A 104 7.45 1.44 1.70
CA VAL A 104 7.43 0.77 3.02
C VAL A 104 8.53 -0.29 3.11
N LEU A 105 8.68 -1.15 2.10
CA LEU A 105 9.71 -2.19 2.06
C LEU A 105 11.14 -1.59 2.11
N ASN A 106 11.39 -0.50 1.38
CA ASN A 106 12.66 0.23 1.45
C ASN A 106 12.93 0.78 2.86
N SER A 107 11.91 1.43 3.45
CA SER A 107 12.04 2.04 4.79
C SER A 107 12.27 0.98 5.87
N LEU A 108 11.56 -0.14 5.80
CA LEU A 108 11.71 -1.28 6.71
C LEU A 108 13.09 -1.94 6.57
N ALA A 109 13.56 -2.20 5.36
CA ALA A 109 14.91 -2.72 5.13
C ALA A 109 16.00 -1.75 5.63
N THR A 110 15.78 -0.43 5.50
CA THR A 110 16.71 0.58 6.03
C THR A 110 16.73 0.58 7.56
N VAL A 111 15.56 0.53 8.21
CA VAL A 111 15.43 0.41 9.67
C VAL A 111 16.12 -0.84 10.18
N THR A 112 15.88 -2.01 9.58
CA THR A 112 16.55 -3.25 9.97
C THR A 112 18.07 -3.15 9.83
N VAL A 113 18.59 -2.51 8.78
CA VAL A 113 20.04 -2.35 8.59
C VAL A 113 20.66 -1.36 9.58
N ILE A 114 20.08 -0.17 9.76
CA ILE A 114 20.66 0.89 10.60
C ILE A 114 20.43 0.62 12.09
N ASP A 115 19.21 0.24 12.48
CA ASP A 115 18.82 0.17 13.89
C ASP A 115 19.14 -1.20 14.54
N PHE A 116 19.37 -2.25 13.74
CA PHE A 116 19.68 -3.60 14.23
C PHE A 116 20.99 -4.18 13.68
N VAL A 117 21.28 -4.09 12.37
CA VAL A 117 22.49 -4.73 11.81
C VAL A 117 23.76 -3.96 12.14
N HIS A 118 23.82 -2.64 11.92
CA HIS A 118 25.04 -1.85 12.18
C HIS A 118 25.51 -1.91 13.65
N PRO A 119 24.64 -1.80 14.68
CA PRO A 119 25.06 -1.89 16.08
C PRO A 119 25.63 -3.27 16.48
N ILE A 120 25.19 -4.35 15.82
CA ILE A 120 25.67 -5.72 16.09
C ILE A 120 26.89 -6.07 15.22
N PHE A 121 26.94 -5.55 13.99
CA PHE A 121 27.93 -5.89 12.97
C PHE A 121 28.57 -4.62 12.36
N GLN A 122 29.35 -3.91 13.17
CA GLN A 122 30.10 -2.71 12.76
C GLN A 122 31.00 -2.92 11.52
N SER A 123 31.42 -4.17 11.25
CA SER A 123 32.17 -4.54 10.03
C SER A 123 31.34 -4.51 8.72
N LEU A 124 30.02 -4.34 8.81
CA LEU A 124 29.11 -4.10 7.68
C LEU A 124 28.75 -2.62 7.51
N GLU A 125 28.86 -1.81 8.57
CA GLU A 125 28.70 -0.36 8.52
C GLU A 125 29.75 0.28 7.59
N SER A 126 31.03 -0.09 7.77
CA SER A 126 32.14 0.37 6.92
C SER A 126 32.15 -0.19 5.49
N ASN A 127 31.12 -0.95 5.09
CA ASN A 127 31.03 -1.57 3.77
C ASN A 127 29.66 -1.32 3.14
N GLU A 128 29.44 -0.10 2.65
CA GLU A 128 28.22 0.35 1.95
C GLU A 128 27.73 -0.65 0.90
N LYS A 129 28.64 -1.28 0.14
CA LYS A 129 28.29 -2.25 -0.91
C LYS A 129 27.64 -3.52 -0.33
N LYS A 130 28.16 -4.05 0.78
CA LYS A 130 27.53 -5.18 1.51
C LYS A 130 26.25 -4.74 2.22
N SER A 131 26.25 -3.57 2.85
CA SER A 131 25.09 -2.96 3.51
C SER A 131 23.90 -2.81 2.54
N LEU A 132 24.14 -2.29 1.33
CA LEU A 132 23.13 -2.13 0.28
C LEU A 132 22.66 -3.46 -0.31
N LEU A 133 23.54 -4.45 -0.47
CA LEU A 133 23.14 -5.80 -0.89
C LEU A 133 22.26 -6.48 0.15
N LEU A 134 22.58 -6.32 1.44
CA LEU A 134 21.76 -6.82 2.55
C LEU A 134 20.39 -6.12 2.60
N ALA A 135 20.34 -4.80 2.47
CA ALA A 135 19.09 -4.05 2.39
C ALA A 135 18.19 -4.52 1.24
N LYS A 136 18.76 -4.80 0.05
CA LYS A 136 18.02 -5.37 -1.09
C LYS A 136 17.51 -6.79 -0.82
N GLY A 137 18.32 -7.63 -0.17
CA GLY A 137 17.90 -8.98 0.25
C GLY A 137 16.76 -8.95 1.27
N LEU A 138 16.85 -8.06 2.25
CA LEU A 138 15.80 -7.83 3.26
C LEU A 138 14.50 -7.31 2.63
N ALA A 139 14.57 -6.33 1.72
CA ALA A 139 13.39 -5.82 1.03
C ALA A 139 12.67 -6.92 0.22
N LEU A 140 13.41 -7.83 -0.42
CA LEU A 140 12.85 -8.98 -1.13
C LEU A 140 12.24 -10.02 -0.18
N ALA A 141 12.90 -10.30 0.96
CA ALA A 141 12.37 -11.20 1.98
C ALA A 141 11.08 -10.65 2.62
N TYR A 142 11.03 -9.35 2.94
CA TYR A 142 9.82 -8.69 3.42
C TYR A 142 8.70 -8.70 2.37
N GLY A 143 9.03 -8.52 1.08
CA GLY A 143 8.07 -8.67 -0.02
C GLY A 143 7.45 -10.07 -0.08
N ALA A 144 8.25 -11.13 0.07
CA ALA A 144 7.75 -12.51 0.15
C ALA A 144 6.87 -12.74 1.38
N ILE A 145 7.26 -12.22 2.55
CA ILE A 145 6.45 -12.28 3.78
C ILE A 145 5.10 -11.57 3.60
N CYS A 146 5.07 -10.40 2.96
CA CYS A 146 3.83 -9.69 2.64
C CYS A 146 2.90 -10.52 1.73
N ILE A 147 3.45 -11.27 0.75
CA ILE A 147 2.65 -12.18 -0.10
C ILE A 147 2.09 -13.35 0.73
N CYS A 148 2.90 -13.97 1.60
CA CYS A 148 2.43 -15.04 2.49
C CYS A 148 1.30 -14.56 3.43
N ILE A 149 1.43 -13.35 3.98
CA ILE A 149 0.39 -12.73 4.80
C ILE A 149 -0.88 -12.45 3.96
N ALA A 150 -0.74 -11.87 2.77
CA ALA A 150 -1.89 -11.58 1.90
C ALA A 150 -2.71 -12.85 1.57
N LEU A 151 -2.04 -13.99 1.33
CA LEU A 151 -2.70 -15.28 1.13
C LEU A 151 -3.42 -15.79 2.40
N ALA A 152 -2.85 -15.57 3.59
CA ALA A 152 -3.46 -15.95 4.86
C ALA A 152 -4.71 -15.11 5.23
N LEU A 153 -4.75 -13.83 4.82
CA LEU A 153 -5.87 -12.92 5.13
C LEU A 153 -7.13 -13.16 4.24
N THR A 154 -7.08 -14.09 3.28
CA THR A 154 -8.16 -14.39 2.31
C THR A 154 -9.49 -14.89 2.90
N LYS A 155 -9.59 -15.05 4.22
CA LYS A 155 -10.81 -15.47 4.95
C LYS A 155 -11.39 -14.40 5.87
N ILE A 156 -10.88 -13.16 5.82
CA ILE A 156 -11.35 -12.04 6.64
C ILE A 156 -12.43 -11.26 5.89
N SER A 157 -13.57 -10.99 6.55
CA SER A 157 -14.76 -10.36 5.95
C SER A 157 -14.59 -8.88 5.55
N SER A 158 -13.61 -8.19 6.14
CA SER A 158 -13.30 -6.77 5.86
C SER A 158 -11.81 -6.53 6.08
N LEU A 159 -11.02 -6.52 5.00
CA LEU A 159 -9.58 -6.26 5.10
C LEU A 159 -9.31 -4.79 5.46
N ALA A 160 -10.13 -3.87 4.97
CA ALA A 160 -10.01 -2.44 5.28
C ALA A 160 -10.15 -2.15 6.78
N GLN A 161 -11.17 -2.69 7.46
CA GLN A 161 -11.40 -2.45 8.90
C GLN A 161 -10.24 -2.97 9.76
N VAL A 162 -9.78 -4.21 9.47
CA VAL A 162 -8.64 -4.82 10.15
C VAL A 162 -7.35 -4.03 9.88
N GLY A 163 -7.13 -3.60 8.63
CA GLY A 163 -5.98 -2.79 8.24
C GLY A 163 -5.92 -1.43 8.96
N PHE A 164 -7.03 -0.69 9.00
CA PHE A 164 -7.10 0.58 9.73
C PHE A 164 -6.90 0.40 11.24
N LEU A 165 -7.45 -0.67 11.83
CA LEU A 165 -7.23 -0.99 13.24
C LEU A 165 -5.74 -1.20 13.53
N PHE A 166 -5.08 -2.13 12.82
CA PHE A 166 -3.64 -2.36 12.96
C PHE A 166 -2.83 -1.07 12.75
N HIS A 167 -3.20 -0.23 11.79
CA HIS A 167 -2.52 1.04 11.54
C HIS A 167 -2.62 1.99 12.76
N ASN A 168 -3.84 2.23 13.25
CA ASN A 168 -4.11 3.16 14.34
C ASN A 168 -3.50 2.70 15.68
N THR A 169 -3.60 1.40 15.98
CA THR A 169 -3.07 0.79 17.21
C THR A 169 -1.54 0.92 17.32
N PHE A 170 -0.82 1.02 16.19
CA PHE A 170 0.64 1.22 16.16
C PHE A 170 1.06 2.69 15.95
N GLU A 171 0.36 3.49 15.14
CA GLU A 171 0.71 4.92 14.99
C GLU A 171 0.45 5.71 16.28
N GLY A 172 -0.68 5.48 16.98
CA GLY A 172 -1.07 6.25 18.17
C GLY A 172 0.03 6.34 19.24
N PRO A 173 0.58 5.21 19.74
CA PRO A 173 1.71 5.21 20.67
C PRO A 173 2.97 5.88 20.10
N SER A 174 3.27 5.66 18.82
CA SER A 174 4.43 6.26 18.14
C SER A 174 4.35 7.79 18.08
N LEU A 175 3.17 8.32 17.77
CA LEU A 175 2.85 9.74 17.79
C LEU A 175 2.95 10.32 19.21
N ALA A 176 2.52 9.58 20.24
CA ALA A 176 2.60 10.01 21.63
C ALA A 176 4.06 10.18 22.10
N ILE A 177 4.93 9.19 21.85
CA ILE A 177 6.37 9.28 22.18
C ILE A 177 7.00 10.50 21.53
N PHE A 178 6.80 10.67 20.22
CA PHE A 178 7.38 11.76 19.45
C PHE A 178 6.89 13.13 19.94
N THR A 179 5.60 13.25 20.24
CA THR A 179 5.00 14.47 20.77
C THR A 179 5.59 14.84 22.14
N ILE A 180 5.75 13.87 23.05
CA ILE A 180 6.39 14.07 24.34
C ILE A 180 7.85 14.51 24.16
N GLY A 181 8.61 13.88 23.25
CA GLY A 181 10.01 14.22 22.97
C GLY A 181 10.20 15.62 22.34
N VAL A 182 9.21 16.14 21.62
CA VAL A 182 9.23 17.51 21.07
C VAL A 182 8.74 18.55 22.08
N MET A 183 7.74 18.22 22.90
CA MET A 183 7.14 19.17 23.85
C MET A 183 7.90 19.28 25.17
N THR A 184 8.65 18.26 25.59
CA THR A 184 9.36 18.25 26.88
C THR A 184 10.87 18.42 26.71
N ARG A 185 11.47 19.37 27.44
CA ARG A 185 12.94 19.52 27.54
C ARG A 185 13.57 18.72 28.67
N ILE A 186 12.76 18.08 29.53
CA ILE A 186 13.19 17.39 30.75
C ILE A 186 12.97 15.88 30.56
N GLY A 187 13.78 15.29 29.68
CA GLY A 187 13.61 13.90 29.23
C GLY A 187 14.31 12.86 30.12
N PHE A 188 13.61 12.34 31.13
CA PHE A 188 14.04 11.11 31.79
C PHE A 188 13.73 9.91 30.87
N GLY A 189 14.67 9.53 29.99
CA GLY A 189 14.43 8.46 29.00
C GLY A 189 13.90 7.13 29.57
N LYS A 190 14.23 6.82 30.83
CA LYS A 190 13.67 5.67 31.57
C LYS A 190 12.16 5.78 31.80
N SER A 191 11.62 6.94 32.16
CA SER A 191 10.17 7.10 32.42
C SER A 191 9.33 7.01 31.15
N VAL A 192 9.87 7.49 30.01
CA VAL A 192 9.24 7.32 28.69
C VAL A 192 9.17 5.83 28.31
N LEU A 193 10.21 5.04 28.60
CA LEU A 193 10.16 3.59 28.40
C LEU A 193 9.14 2.91 29.34
N PHE A 194 9.10 3.31 30.62
CA PHE A 194 8.15 2.77 31.60
C PHE A 194 6.69 3.13 31.32
N SER A 195 6.38 4.24 30.64
CA SER A 195 5.02 4.56 30.20
C SER A 195 4.65 3.93 28.85
N LEU A 196 5.63 3.77 27.94
CA LEU A 196 5.42 3.17 26.62
C LEU A 196 4.94 1.73 26.70
N LEU A 197 5.63 0.86 27.45
CA LEU A 197 5.28 -0.57 27.51
C LEU A 197 3.82 -0.83 27.94
N PRO A 198 3.33 -0.31 29.09
CA PRO A 198 1.94 -0.49 29.50
C PRO A 198 0.95 0.25 28.60
N GLY A 199 1.28 1.45 28.10
CA GLY A 199 0.41 2.19 27.19
C GLY A 199 0.19 1.47 25.85
N PHE A 200 1.25 0.92 25.28
CA PHE A 200 1.20 0.08 24.09
C PHE A 200 0.43 -1.22 24.36
N ALA A 201 0.71 -1.92 25.47
CA ALA A 201 -0.01 -3.14 25.84
C ALA A 201 -1.52 -2.91 26.00
N ILE A 202 -1.94 -1.81 26.63
CA ILE A 202 -3.36 -1.43 26.76
C ILE A 202 -3.98 -1.11 25.39
N THR A 203 -3.27 -0.40 24.53
CA THR A 203 -3.75 -0.04 23.18
C THR A 203 -3.90 -1.28 22.29
N GLN A 204 -2.94 -2.21 22.34
CA GLN A 204 -3.02 -3.52 21.67
C GLN A 204 -4.17 -4.37 22.24
N TRP A 205 -4.31 -4.43 23.57
CA TRP A 205 -5.43 -5.15 24.21
C TRP A 205 -6.79 -4.63 23.75
N ILE A 206 -7.01 -3.32 23.74
CA ILE A 206 -8.25 -2.71 23.25
C ILE A 206 -8.46 -3.02 21.76
N GLY A 207 -7.41 -2.92 20.95
CA GLY A 207 -7.47 -3.22 19.51
C GLY A 207 -7.88 -4.66 19.23
N PHE A 208 -7.14 -5.64 19.75
CA PHE A 208 -7.47 -7.06 19.56
C PHE A 208 -8.80 -7.44 20.20
N SER A 209 -9.17 -6.86 21.36
CA SER A 209 -10.48 -7.09 21.97
C SER A 209 -11.63 -6.66 21.04
N SER A 210 -11.46 -5.59 20.27
CA SER A 210 -12.44 -5.15 19.27
C SER A 210 -12.72 -6.22 18.22
N LEU A 211 -11.67 -6.89 17.71
CA LEU A 211 -11.80 -8.00 16.74
C LEU A 211 -12.48 -9.22 17.35
N PHE A 212 -12.15 -9.58 18.60
CA PHE A 212 -12.75 -10.74 19.29
C PHE A 212 -14.14 -10.46 19.86
N SER A 213 -14.58 -9.21 19.93
CA SER A 213 -15.91 -8.80 20.40
C SER A 213 -17.05 -9.31 19.52
N GLY A 214 -16.76 -9.70 18.26
CA GLY A 214 -17.79 -10.12 17.30
C GLY A 214 -18.72 -8.98 16.85
N TYR A 215 -18.36 -7.72 17.15
CA TYR A 215 -19.11 -6.54 16.76
C TYR A 215 -18.96 -6.28 15.25
N ASN A 216 -19.85 -6.89 14.48
CA ASN A 216 -20.10 -6.47 13.11
C ASN A 216 -20.84 -5.13 13.16
N GLU A 217 -20.26 -4.07 12.58
CA GLU A 217 -20.97 -2.80 12.48
C GLU A 217 -22.24 -3.01 11.63
N PRO A 218 -23.42 -2.53 12.07
CA PRO A 218 -24.63 -2.67 11.27
C PRO A 218 -24.43 -1.93 9.94
N PRO A 219 -24.59 -2.59 8.78
CA PRO A 219 -24.42 -1.92 7.50
C PRO A 219 -25.42 -0.77 7.38
N LEU A 220 -25.03 0.28 6.65
CA LEU A 220 -25.98 1.34 6.29
C LEU A 220 -27.22 0.71 5.63
N PRO A 221 -28.42 1.31 5.79
CA PRO A 221 -29.66 0.71 5.30
C PRO A 221 -29.61 0.55 3.79
N LEU A 222 -29.47 -0.69 3.32
CA LEU A 222 -29.41 -1.06 1.91
C LEU A 222 -30.75 -1.70 1.52
N ASN A 223 -31.27 -1.31 0.36
CA ASN A 223 -32.55 -1.79 -0.12
C ASN A 223 -32.36 -2.57 -1.44
N THR A 224 -33.01 -3.72 -1.55
CA THR A 224 -32.98 -4.58 -2.75
C THR A 224 -34.20 -4.39 -3.66
N SER A 225 -35.15 -3.52 -3.30
CA SER A 225 -36.46 -3.39 -3.96
C SER A 225 -36.44 -2.91 -5.41
N MET A 226 -35.27 -2.58 -5.98
CA MET A 226 -35.10 -2.21 -7.39
C MET A 226 -33.95 -2.99 -8.07
N CYS A 227 -33.54 -4.14 -7.52
CA CYS A 227 -32.73 -5.08 -8.29
C CYS A 227 -33.59 -5.70 -9.41
N SER A 228 -33.13 -5.58 -10.65
CA SER A 228 -33.76 -6.21 -11.81
C SER A 228 -33.48 -7.71 -11.83
N SER A 229 -34.25 -8.50 -11.09
CA SER A 229 -34.19 -9.96 -11.13
C SER A 229 -34.39 -10.46 -12.56
N THR A 230 -33.33 -10.88 -13.26
CA THR A 230 -33.41 -11.20 -14.70
C THR A 230 -33.85 -12.65 -14.92
N PHE A 231 -34.93 -13.05 -14.22
CA PHE A 231 -35.68 -14.25 -14.57
C PHE A 231 -36.43 -14.00 -15.88
N ASN A 232 -36.13 -14.81 -16.89
CA ASN A 232 -36.66 -14.78 -18.26
C ASN A 232 -36.10 -13.69 -19.19
N LEU A 233 -34.80 -13.72 -19.46
CA LEU A 233 -34.30 -13.54 -20.83
C LEU A 233 -33.37 -14.69 -21.22
N THR A 234 -33.84 -15.56 -22.11
CA THR A 234 -32.99 -16.54 -22.80
C THR A 234 -32.16 -15.81 -23.86
N TYR A 235 -31.08 -15.16 -23.44
CA TYR A 235 -30.03 -14.68 -24.33
C TYR A 235 -28.81 -15.60 -24.21
N ASP A 236 -28.58 -16.36 -25.27
CA ASP A 236 -27.44 -17.26 -25.39
C ASP A 236 -26.16 -16.42 -25.60
N TYR A 237 -25.44 -16.18 -24.51
CA TYR A 237 -24.11 -15.60 -24.52
C TYR A 237 -23.20 -16.41 -23.61
N SER A 238 -22.16 -17.00 -24.20
CA SER A 238 -21.29 -17.98 -23.57
C SER A 238 -20.59 -17.44 -22.32
N ALA A 239 -20.96 -17.96 -21.15
CA ALA A 239 -20.45 -17.57 -19.82
C ALA A 239 -19.01 -18.08 -19.54
N SER A 240 -18.10 -17.93 -20.50
CA SER A 240 -16.76 -18.54 -20.52
C SER A 240 -15.59 -17.55 -20.47
N GLU A 241 -15.82 -16.23 -20.59
CA GLU A 241 -14.73 -15.24 -20.66
C GLU A 241 -14.56 -14.40 -19.38
N VAL A 242 -15.62 -14.15 -18.60
CA VAL A 242 -15.57 -13.24 -17.45
C VAL A 242 -14.71 -13.77 -16.28
N SER A 243 -14.65 -15.09 -16.08
CA SER A 243 -13.84 -15.71 -15.02
C SER A 243 -12.32 -15.54 -15.19
N ASN A 244 -11.85 -15.37 -16.43
CA ASN A 244 -10.43 -15.34 -16.77
C ASN A 244 -9.74 -14.00 -16.45
N ILE A 245 -10.50 -12.94 -16.15
CA ILE A 245 -9.95 -11.61 -15.83
C ILE A 245 -9.66 -11.45 -14.32
N ILE A 246 -10.28 -12.28 -13.47
CA ILE A 246 -10.26 -12.13 -12.00
C ILE A 246 -9.25 -13.09 -11.32
N SER A 247 -8.71 -14.07 -12.06
CA SER A 247 -7.78 -15.08 -11.53
C SER A 247 -6.31 -14.79 -11.89
N PRO A 248 -5.40 -14.57 -10.93
CA PRO A 248 -3.96 -14.41 -11.18
C PRO A 248 -3.26 -15.77 -11.43
N SER A 249 -3.64 -16.43 -12.53
CA SER A 249 -3.19 -17.79 -12.89
C SER A 249 -1.78 -17.81 -13.50
N THR A 250 -0.76 -17.64 -12.66
CA THR A 250 0.66 -17.66 -13.08
C THR A 250 1.16 -19.09 -13.35
N THR A 251 0.80 -19.66 -14.51
CA THR A 251 1.30 -20.97 -14.98
C THR A 251 2.05 -20.87 -16.31
N LEU A 252 3.39 -20.90 -16.26
CA LEU A 252 4.22 -21.10 -17.46
C LEU A 252 4.13 -22.55 -17.97
N SER A 253 3.96 -22.73 -19.29
CA SER A 253 4.45 -23.91 -20.04
C SER A 253 4.45 -23.66 -21.57
N PRO A 254 5.19 -24.43 -22.39
CA PRO A 254 5.89 -23.82 -23.54
C PRO A 254 5.69 -24.45 -24.94
N ALA A 255 5.78 -23.63 -25.99
CA ALA A 255 6.26 -23.92 -27.35
C ALA A 255 6.53 -22.54 -28.05
N SER A 256 7.59 -22.25 -28.82
CA SER A 256 8.13 -22.91 -30.03
C SER A 256 7.11 -22.89 -31.18
N GLN A 257 7.30 -22.27 -32.35
CA GLN A 257 8.47 -21.65 -33.02
C GLN A 257 7.97 -20.47 -33.92
N ARG A 258 8.71 -19.76 -34.80
CA ARG A 258 10.00 -19.95 -35.51
C ARG A 258 10.74 -18.60 -35.71
N SER A 259 11.87 -18.64 -36.43
CA SER A 259 12.81 -17.56 -36.78
C SER A 259 12.40 -16.62 -37.92
N GLU A 260 12.96 -15.42 -37.92
CA GLU A 260 13.72 -14.90 -39.06
C GLU A 260 15.01 -14.20 -38.56
N GLN A 261 16.09 -14.16 -39.37
CA GLN A 261 17.45 -13.88 -38.86
C GLN A 261 18.38 -13.17 -39.87
N SER A 262 18.87 -11.98 -39.50
CA SER A 262 20.03 -11.29 -40.10
C SER A 262 20.54 -10.27 -39.06
N SER A 263 21.76 -10.39 -38.50
CA SER A 263 23.05 -9.86 -39.01
C SER A 263 23.07 -8.33 -39.19
N HIS A 264 24.06 -7.54 -38.72
CA HIS A 264 25.31 -7.79 -37.97
C HIS A 264 25.60 -6.55 -37.04
N PRO A 265 26.73 -6.39 -36.29
CA PRO A 265 26.76 -5.58 -35.07
C PRO A 265 27.56 -4.27 -35.11
N THR A 266 27.29 -3.34 -34.18
CA THR A 266 28.19 -2.23 -33.84
C THR A 266 28.50 -2.17 -32.35
N ARG A 267 29.78 -2.34 -32.01
CA ARG A 267 30.37 -2.24 -30.67
C ARG A 267 30.46 -0.77 -30.24
N PHE A 268 30.02 -0.42 -29.03
CA PHE A 268 30.54 0.75 -28.29
C PHE A 268 30.68 0.45 -26.79
N LYS A 269 31.87 0.73 -26.23
CA LYS A 269 32.22 0.45 -24.82
C LYS A 269 33.46 1.25 -24.38
N ILE A 270 33.23 2.43 -23.80
CA ILE A 270 34.18 3.20 -22.95
C ILE A 270 33.25 3.84 -21.91
N SER A 271 33.26 3.51 -20.61
CA SER A 271 34.31 3.56 -19.58
C SER A 271 34.65 4.98 -19.11
N GLU A 272 34.91 5.07 -17.81
CA GLU A 272 35.49 6.20 -17.05
C GLU A 272 35.28 7.65 -17.54
N SER A 273 34.57 8.41 -16.71
CA SER A 273 35.28 9.48 -15.97
C SER A 273 34.79 9.53 -14.52
N CYS A 274 35.71 9.54 -13.57
CA CYS A 274 35.45 9.53 -12.14
C CYS A 274 35.77 10.91 -11.52
N GLY A 275 35.24 11.15 -10.33
CA GLY A 275 35.20 12.44 -9.62
C GLY A 275 36.41 13.37 -9.76
N LYS A 276 36.10 14.62 -10.12
CA LYS A 276 36.86 15.85 -9.83
C LYS A 276 35.87 17.02 -9.74
N ALA A 277 35.38 17.30 -8.53
CA ALA A 277 34.47 18.41 -8.22
C ALA A 277 34.47 18.78 -6.72
N LEU A 278 35.59 18.50 -6.03
CA LEU A 278 35.95 19.04 -4.73
C LEU A 278 37.46 19.31 -4.80
N ASP A 279 37.83 20.56 -4.56
CA ASP A 279 39.15 21.20 -4.45
C ASP A 279 39.28 22.39 -5.42
N GLU A 280 39.21 23.60 -4.84
CA GLU A 280 39.67 24.91 -5.36
C GLU A 280 39.02 25.44 -6.68
N GLU A 281 38.87 26.75 -6.91
CA GLU A 281 39.15 27.95 -6.09
C GLU A 281 38.07 29.04 -6.38
N ASN A 282 38.14 30.13 -5.61
CA ASN A 282 38.12 31.55 -6.08
C ASN A 282 37.58 31.84 -7.50
#